data_AF-A0AB39MZP8-F1
#
_entry.id   AF-A0AB39MZP8-F1
#
_cell.length_a   1.000
_cell.length_b   1.000
_cell.length_c   1.000
_cell.angle_alpha   90.00
_cell.angle_beta   90.00
_cell.angle_gamma   90.00
#
_symmetry.space_group_name_H-M   'P 1'
#
loop_
_entity.id
_entity.type
_entity.pdbx_description
1 polymer ?
#
loop_
_entity_poly.entity_id
_entity_poly.type
_entity_poly.pdbx_seq_one_letter_code
_entity_poly.pdbx_strand_id
1 'polypeptide(L)'
;MTTTRTPIPRPSTSDLLAATSFKVLRGEPSAEELAAFTAVLTLRLATSDATHAPTPQRPATAHWTRPERLRAYACPRAWHG
;
A
#
# COMPACT_ATOMS: atom_id res chain seq x y z
N MET A 1 -38.29 -1.59 19.61
CA MET A 1 -36.87 -2.01 19.51
C MET A 1 -36.09 -0.82 18.97
N THR A 2 -35.39 -0.10 19.84
CA THR A 2 -34.71 1.16 19.46
C THR A 2 -33.24 0.84 19.19
N THR A 3 -32.82 0.89 17.93
CA THR A 3 -31.43 0.62 17.54
C THR A 3 -30.61 1.89 17.71
N THR A 4 -29.81 1.97 18.79
CA THR A 4 -28.84 3.03 18.98
C THR A 4 -27.72 2.88 17.95
N ARG A 5 -27.66 3.79 16.98
CA ARG A 5 -26.56 3.87 16.02
C ARG A 5 -25.36 4.56 16.68
N THR A 6 -24.35 3.78 17.06
CA THR A 6 -23.07 4.30 17.56
C THR A 6 -22.47 5.26 16.53
N PRO A 7 -22.16 6.52 16.89
CA PRO A 7 -21.51 7.44 15.97
C PRO A 7 -20.07 6.98 15.70
N ILE A 8 -19.72 6.87 14.42
CA ILE A 8 -18.35 6.55 13.97
C ILE A 8 -17.46 7.74 14.37
N PRO A 9 -16.36 7.53 15.12
CA PRO A 9 -15.44 8.61 15.44
C PRO A 9 -14.84 9.16 14.15
N ARG A 10 -14.82 10.49 14.01
CA ARG A 10 -14.09 11.13 12.91
C ARG A 10 -12.60 10.85 13.12
N PRO A 11 -11.88 10.38 12.10
CA PRO A 11 -10.44 10.19 12.23
C PRO A 11 -9.81 11.54 12.57
N SER A 12 -8.93 11.55 13.57
CA SER A 12 -8.16 12.73 13.93
C SER A 12 -7.09 13.00 12.87
N THR A 13 -6.56 14.22 12.82
CA THR A 13 -5.43 14.54 11.93
C THR A 13 -4.23 13.60 12.14
N SER A 14 -4.01 13.15 13.38
CA SER A 14 -2.94 12.20 13.69
C SER A 14 -3.20 10.82 13.09
N ASP A 15 -4.45 10.34 13.09
CA ASP A 15 -4.83 9.08 12.46
C ASP A 15 -4.66 9.15 10.94
N LEU A 16 -4.99 10.29 10.33
CA LEU A 16 -4.79 10.54 8.90
C LEU A 16 -3.30 10.58 8.54
N LEU A 17 -2.48 11.22 9.37
CA LEU A 17 -1.03 11.24 9.21
C LEU A 17 -0.43 9.83 9.34
N ALA A 18 -0.87 9.06 10.35
CA ALA A 18 -0.43 7.68 10.52
C ALA A 18 -0.79 6.82 9.29
N ALA A 19 -2.01 6.96 8.78
CA ALA A 19 -2.46 6.26 7.57
C ALA A 19 -1.70 6.64 6.28
N THR A 20 -1.16 7.86 6.22
CA THR A 20 -0.46 8.39 5.04
C THR A 20 1.07 8.38 5.19
N SER A 21 1.59 7.93 6.34
CA SER A 21 3.03 7.86 6.61
C SER A 21 3.64 6.56 6.08
N PHE A 22 4.91 6.62 5.67
CA PHE A 22 5.71 5.43 5.33
C PHE A 22 6.93 5.33 6.25
N LYS A 23 7.37 4.10 6.49
CA LYS A 23 8.53 3.79 7.33
C LYS A 23 9.59 3.05 6.52
N VAL A 24 10.84 3.50 6.64
CA VAL A 24 12.00 2.76 6.12
C VAL A 24 12.30 1.59 7.05
N LEU A 25 12.22 0.37 6.52
CA LEU A 25 12.47 -0.85 7.30
C LEU A 25 13.94 -1.29 7.24
N ARG A 26 14.64 -0.99 6.15
CA ARG A 26 16.05 -1.31 5.93
C ARG A 26 16.72 -0.27 5.03
N GLY A 27 18.04 -0.14 5.19
CA GLY A 27 18.85 0.87 4.48
C GLY A 27 18.83 2.22 5.20
N GLU A 28 19.73 3.09 4.78
CA GLU A 28 19.85 4.46 5.28
C GLU A 28 19.78 5.42 4.09
N PRO A 29 18.57 5.72 3.59
CA PRO A 29 18.41 6.63 2.45
C PRO A 29 18.79 8.05 2.88
N SER A 30 19.44 8.75 1.97
CA SER A 30 19.75 10.16 2.12
C SER A 30 18.47 11.01 2.15
N ALA A 31 18.58 12.24 2.65
CA ALA A 31 17.48 13.21 2.64
C ALA A 31 16.97 13.50 1.22
N GLU A 32 17.87 13.52 0.23
CA GLU A 32 17.54 13.74 -1.17
C GLU A 32 16.69 12.60 -1.75
N GLU A 33 17.06 11.35 -1.47
CA GLU A 33 16.30 10.18 -1.91
C GLU A 33 14.91 10.13 -1.28
N LEU A 34 14.80 10.49 0.01
CA LEU A 34 13.50 10.60 0.69
C LEU A 34 12.61 11.70 0.09
N ALA A 35 13.20 12.85 -0.29
CA ALA A 35 12.49 13.93 -0.95
C ALA A 35 11.99 13.50 -2.34
N ALA A 36 12.86 12.87 -3.14
CA ALA A 36 12.50 12.34 -4.46
C ALA A 36 11.38 11.30 -4.37
N PHE A 37 11.48 10.38 -3.41
CA PHE A 37 10.45 9.36 -3.17
C PHE A 37 9.11 9.98 -2.79
N THR A 38 9.13 10.98 -1.90
CA THR A 38 7.92 11.72 -1.49
C THR A 38 7.29 12.46 -2.66
N ALA A 39 8.09 13.10 -3.53
CA ALA A 39 7.59 13.78 -4.73
C ALA A 39 6.87 12.81 -5.69
N VAL A 40 7.45 11.62 -5.92
CA VAL A 40 6.84 10.57 -6.75
C VAL A 40 5.53 10.07 -6.15
N LEU A 41 5.49 9.83 -4.83
CA LEU A 41 4.27 9.42 -4.14
C LEU A 41 3.16 10.45 -4.27
N THR A 42 3.46 11.73 -4.01
CA THR A 42 2.49 12.83 -4.13
C THR A 42 1.93 12.92 -5.55
N LEU A 43 2.78 12.80 -6.58
CA LEU A 43 2.35 12.80 -7.97
C LEU A 43 1.39 11.64 -8.28
N ARG A 44 1.73 10.41 -7.84
CA ARG A 44 0.88 9.23 -8.05
C ARG A 44 -0.46 9.33 -7.36
N LEU A 45 -0.49 9.85 -6.14
CA LEU A 45 -1.72 10.04 -5.38
C LEU A 45 -2.61 11.12 -6.01
N ALA A 46 -2.03 12.24 -6.45
CA ALA A 46 -2.78 13.29 -7.16
C ALA A 46 -3.42 12.76 -8.46
N THR A 47 -2.76 11.84 -9.18
CA THR A 47 -3.35 11.21 -10.38
C THR A 47 -4.45 10.20 -10.07
N SER A 48 -4.44 9.60 -8.87
CA SER A 48 -5.43 8.60 -8.46
C SER A 48 -6.78 9.25 -8.15
N ASP A 49 -6.79 10.45 -7.55
CA ASP A 49 -8.02 11.22 -7.28
C ASP A 49 -8.73 11.67 -8.57
N ALA A 50 -8.00 11.91 -9.65
CA ALA A 50 -8.57 12.34 -10.93
C ALA A 50 -9.34 11.23 -11.68
N THR A 51 -9.20 9.96 -11.28
CA THR A 51 -9.79 8.79 -11.98
C THR A 51 -10.93 8.16 -11.18
N HIS A 52 -11.72 8.97 -10.48
CA HIS A 52 -12.90 8.52 -9.73
C HIS A 52 -14.08 8.15 -10.65
N ALA A 53 -13.94 7.04 -11.38
CA ALA A 53 -15.06 6.16 -11.71
C ALA A 53 -14.82 4.84 -10.94
N PRO A 54 -15.72 4.42 -10.04
CA PRO A 54 -15.50 3.23 -9.23
C PRO A 54 -15.72 1.99 -10.08
N THR A 55 -14.73 1.62 -10.90
CA THR A 55 -14.66 0.26 -11.43
C THR A 55 -14.01 -0.58 -10.34
N PRO A 56 -14.61 -1.69 -9.88
CA PRO A 56 -13.92 -2.63 -9.02
C PRO A 56 -12.82 -3.30 -9.85
N GLN A 57 -11.67 -2.64 -9.98
CA GLN A 57 -10.44 -3.29 -10.39
C GLN A 57 -10.10 -4.24 -9.26
N ARG A 58 -10.53 -5.50 -9.41
CA ARG A 58 -9.91 -6.64 -8.73
C ARG A 58 -8.40 -6.38 -8.80
N PRO A 59 -7.69 -6.26 -7.67
CA PRO A 59 -6.28 -5.92 -7.73
C PRO A 59 -5.62 -6.93 -8.65
N ALA A 60 -4.96 -6.44 -9.71
CA ALA A 60 -4.08 -7.28 -10.50
C ALA A 60 -3.17 -7.96 -9.49
N THR A 61 -3.31 -9.28 -9.38
CA THR A 61 -2.62 -10.09 -8.38
C THR A 61 -1.20 -9.57 -8.29
N ALA A 62 -0.83 -8.95 -7.16
CA ALA A 62 0.49 -8.36 -7.04
C ALA A 62 1.50 -9.46 -7.36
N HIS A 63 2.26 -9.32 -8.45
CA HIS A 63 3.22 -10.32 -8.93
C HIS A 63 4.37 -10.60 -7.93
N TRP A 64 4.34 -9.91 -6.79
CA TRP A 64 5.16 -10.12 -5.63
C TRP A 64 4.80 -11.47 -5.03
N THR A 65 5.50 -12.49 -5.51
CA THR A 65 5.38 -13.84 -5.01
C THR A 65 5.82 -13.88 -3.55
N ARG A 66 4.87 -14.08 -2.65
CA ARG A 66 5.14 -14.30 -1.23
C ARG A 66 5.78 -15.68 -1.07
N PRO A 67 7.01 -15.80 -0.53
CA PRO A 67 7.68 -17.09 -0.36
C PRO A 67 6.84 -18.09 0.45
N GLU A 68 6.12 -17.60 1.46
CA GLU A 68 5.21 -18.39 2.29
C GLU A 68 3.95 -18.90 1.57
N ARG A 69 3.64 -18.36 0.39
CA ARG A 69 2.51 -18.77 -0.46
C ARG A 69 2.92 -19.64 -1.65
N LEU A 70 4.21 -19.79 -1.90
CA LEU A 70 4.70 -20.78 -2.85
C LEU A 70 4.54 -22.16 -2.25
N ARG A 71 3.98 -23.11 -3.01
CA ARG A 71 4.07 -24.53 -2.65
C ARG A 71 5.54 -24.86 -2.42
N ALA A 72 5.83 -25.49 -1.29
CA ALA A 72 7.17 -25.99 -1.01
C ALA A 72 7.61 -26.90 -2.17
N TYR A 73 8.59 -26.43 -2.94
CA TYR A 73 9.38 -27.22 -3.88
C TYR A 73 8.59 -27.92 -5.01
N ALA A 74 8.54 -27.32 -6.21
CA ALA A 74 7.94 -27.96 -7.38
C ALA A 74 8.93 -28.88 -8.14
N CYS A 75 10.21 -28.52 -8.24
CA CYS A 75 11.28 -29.37 -8.77
C CYS A 75 12.66 -28.73 -8.53
N PRO A 76 13.76 -29.50 -8.59
CA PRO A 76 15.13 -28.96 -8.45
C PRO A 76 15.55 -27.97 -9.56
N ARG A 77 14.84 -27.91 -10.68
CA ARG A 77 15.19 -27.08 -11.84
C ARG A 77 14.52 -25.69 -11.86
N ALA A 78 13.67 -25.38 -10.87
CA ALA A 78 12.86 -24.17 -10.85
C ALA A 78 13.64 -22.87 -10.55
N TRP A 79 14.94 -22.94 -10.29
CA TRP A 79 15.77 -21.81 -9.84
C TRP A 79 16.51 -21.11 -11.00
N HIS A 80 16.42 -21.66 -12.21
CA HIS A 80 17.04 -21.12 -13.44
C HIS A 80 16.01 -20.44 -14.35
N GLY A 81 15.19 -19.56 -13.77
CA GLY A 81 14.28 -18.66 -14.49
C GLY A 81 14.54 -17.23 -14.07
#